data_AF-N1NYB1-F1
#
_entry.id   AF-N1NYB1-F1
#
_cell.length_a   1.000
_cell.length_b   1.000
_cell.length_c   1.000
_cell.angle_alpha   90.00
_cell.angle_beta   90.00
_cell.angle_gamma   90.00
#
_symmetry.space_group_name_H-M   'P 1'
#
loop_
_entity.id
_entity.type
_entity.pdbx_description
1 polymer ?
#
loop_
_entity_poly.entity_id
_entity_poly.type
_entity_poly.pdbx_seq_one_letter_code
_entity_poly.pdbx_strand_id
1 'polypeptide(L)'
;MDEFESTKLSKVQFSTSVLSTPSNEGNNLIHRFKNSFKRNDSPAIQEGLLYSELSEEEKIQWDLANQPYKKVLDQRHLTMIAIGGTLGTGLFIGLGESLASGPASLLIGFLLVGASMLCVVQCGAELSCQYPVSGSYALHASRFIDPSVGFSIGINYLLMWLISYPSELVGCSLTISY
;
A
#
# COMPACT_ATOMS: atom_id res chain seq x y z
N MET A 1 -15.44 -29.72 25.14
CA MET A 1 -15.14 -29.12 23.82
C MET A 1 -16.37 -28.26 23.57
N ASP A 2 -16.42 -26.98 23.93
CA ASP A 2 -15.78 -25.88 23.19
C ASP A 2 -15.64 -24.59 24.05
N GLU A 3 -15.44 -24.71 25.36
CA GLU A 3 -15.20 -23.55 26.24
C GLU A 3 -13.73 -23.05 26.19
N PHE A 4 -12.85 -23.87 25.61
CA PHE A 4 -11.42 -23.58 25.43
C PHE A 4 -11.11 -22.77 24.15
N GLU A 5 -12.05 -22.67 23.21
CA GLU A 5 -11.87 -21.92 21.95
C GLU A 5 -12.27 -20.45 22.12
N SER A 6 -13.28 -20.18 22.95
CA SER A 6 -13.71 -18.82 23.34
C SER A 6 -12.63 -18.06 24.14
N THR A 7 -11.86 -18.76 24.98
CA THR A 7 -10.79 -18.15 25.79
C THR A 7 -9.54 -17.78 24.98
N LYS A 8 -9.36 -18.32 23.75
CA LYS A 8 -8.30 -17.86 22.84
C LYS A 8 -8.65 -16.52 22.17
N LEU A 9 -9.94 -16.26 21.92
CA LEU A 9 -10.39 -15.03 21.27
C LEU A 9 -10.39 -13.82 22.24
N SER A 10 -10.45 -14.05 23.55
CA SER A 10 -10.33 -12.96 24.55
C SER A 10 -8.89 -12.47 24.76
N LYS A 11 -7.87 -13.21 24.27
CA LYS A 11 -6.46 -12.79 24.28
C LYS A 11 -6.08 -11.90 23.09
N VAL A 12 -7.05 -11.56 22.22
CA VAL A 12 -6.95 -10.40 21.33
C VAL A 12 -7.22 -9.13 22.16
N GLN A 13 -6.47 -8.95 23.26
CA GLN A 13 -6.19 -7.60 23.69
C GLN A 13 -5.25 -7.06 22.63
N PHE A 14 -5.80 -6.20 21.77
CA PHE A 14 -5.10 -5.13 21.11
C PHE A 14 -4.38 -4.33 22.20
N SER A 15 -3.25 -4.87 22.64
CA SER A 15 -2.33 -4.21 23.53
C SER A 15 -1.77 -3.09 22.69
N THR A 16 -2.46 -1.95 22.76
CA THR A 16 -1.88 -0.65 22.47
C THR A 16 -0.70 -0.57 23.43
N SER A 17 0.43 -1.14 23.03
CA SER A 17 1.71 -0.85 23.66
C SER A 17 1.90 0.63 23.40
N VAL A 18 1.45 1.41 24.38
CA VAL A 18 1.85 2.77 24.64
C VAL A 18 3.29 2.89 24.21
N LEU A 19 3.50 3.50 23.04
CA LEU A 19 4.77 4.09 22.69
C LEU A 19 4.99 5.10 23.81
N SER A 20 5.73 4.69 24.85
CA SER A 20 6.23 5.58 25.88
C SER A 20 7.08 6.59 25.13
N THR A 21 6.44 7.72 24.81
CA THR A 21 7.13 8.87 24.24
C THR A 21 8.18 9.21 25.28
N PRO A 22 9.48 9.11 24.97
CA PRO A 22 10.49 9.50 25.93
C PRO A 22 10.19 10.94 26.33
N SER A 23 10.11 11.12 27.65
CA SER A 23 9.92 12.38 28.33
C SER A 23 10.84 13.46 27.77
N ASN A 24 10.25 14.60 27.42
CA ASN A 24 10.88 15.92 27.45
C ASN A 24 12.28 16.01 26.79
N GLU A 25 12.33 15.93 25.45
CA GLU A 25 13.53 16.29 24.68
C GLU A 25 13.24 17.56 23.85
N GLY A 26 14.10 18.57 24.02
CA GLY A 26 13.85 19.99 23.73
C GLY A 26 13.30 20.36 22.35
N ASN A 27 12.58 21.49 22.34
CA ASN A 27 11.78 22.09 21.27
C ASN A 27 12.52 22.53 19.99
N ASN A 28 13.51 21.78 19.52
CA ASN A 28 14.24 22.13 18.30
C ASN A 28 13.82 21.23 17.12
N LEU A 29 13.18 21.83 16.11
CA LEU A 29 12.72 21.17 14.87
C LEU A 29 13.85 20.39 14.17
N ILE A 30 15.08 20.91 14.25
CA ILE A 30 16.28 20.29 13.68
C ILE A 30 16.66 18.99 14.44
N HIS A 31 16.42 18.93 15.75
CA HIS A 31 16.67 17.74 16.57
C HIS A 31 15.67 16.63 16.25
N ARG A 32 14.38 16.99 16.05
CA ARG A 32 13.34 16.05 15.61
C ARG A 32 13.62 15.51 14.20
N PHE A 33 14.06 16.37 13.28
CA PHE A 33 14.47 15.95 11.94
C PHE A 33 15.66 14.99 12.00
N LYS A 34 16.73 15.32 12.75
CA LYS A 34 17.89 14.44 12.94
C LYS A 34 17.51 13.10 13.62
N ASN A 35 16.60 13.12 14.58
CA ASN A 35 16.08 11.92 15.24
C ASN A 35 15.18 11.08 14.31
N SER A 36 14.58 11.66 13.27
CA SER A 36 13.74 10.91 12.30
C SER A 36 14.57 10.01 11.38
N PHE A 37 15.86 10.30 11.20
CA PHE A 37 16.80 9.44 10.47
C PHE A 37 17.49 8.40 11.34
N LYS A 38 17.31 8.46 12.67
CA LYS A 38 17.76 7.37 13.52
C LYS A 38 16.90 6.15 13.24
N ARG A 39 17.53 4.99 13.15
CA ARG A 39 16.84 3.71 13.09
C ARG A 39 15.87 3.66 14.28
N ASN A 40 14.61 3.36 14.00
CA ASN A 40 13.66 3.12 15.07
C ASN A 40 13.98 1.74 15.62
N ASP A 41 14.69 1.71 16.74
CA ASP A 41 14.97 0.53 17.52
C ASP A 41 13.68 0.20 18.27
N SER A 42 12.64 -0.21 17.51
CA SER A 42 11.44 -0.76 18.10
C SER A 42 11.92 -1.88 19.02
N PRO A 43 11.64 -1.84 20.34
CA PRO A 43 11.90 -3.01 21.15
C PRO A 43 11.14 -4.13 20.44
N ALA A 44 11.91 -5.10 19.93
CA ALA A 44 11.40 -6.35 19.39
C ALA A 44 10.25 -6.72 20.29
N ILE A 45 9.04 -6.80 19.72
CA ILE A 45 7.88 -7.01 20.54
C ILE A 45 8.17 -8.20 21.42
N GLN A 46 8.02 -8.00 22.73
CA GLN A 46 8.39 -8.94 23.77
C GLN A 46 8.21 -10.36 23.27
N GLU A 47 9.34 -11.01 22.92
CA GLU A 47 9.39 -12.33 22.32
C GLU A 47 8.73 -13.29 23.31
N GLY A 48 7.42 -13.48 23.17
CA GLY A 48 6.71 -14.55 23.85
C GLY A 48 7.10 -15.87 23.20
N LEU A 49 6.99 -16.98 23.94
CA LEU A 49 7.20 -18.35 23.43
C LEU A 49 6.42 -18.66 22.14
N LEU A 50 5.37 -17.89 21.82
CA LEU A 50 4.63 -17.97 20.56
C LEU A 50 5.44 -17.47 19.35
N TYR A 51 6.26 -16.42 19.50
CA TYR A 51 7.05 -15.81 18.42
C TYR A 51 8.14 -16.75 17.86
N SER A 52 8.76 -17.56 18.72
CA SER A 52 9.76 -18.54 18.32
C SER A 52 9.18 -19.75 17.57
N GLU A 53 7.88 -20.03 17.74
CA GLU A 53 7.20 -21.16 17.09
C GLU A 53 6.47 -20.80 15.79
N LEU A 54 6.41 -19.51 15.44
CA LEU A 54 5.87 -19.04 14.15
C LEU A 54 6.83 -19.38 13.00
N SER A 55 6.25 -19.73 11.83
CA SER A 55 7.01 -19.84 10.59
C SER A 55 7.71 -18.51 10.26
N GLU A 56 8.85 -18.55 9.59
CA GLU A 56 9.58 -17.35 9.13
C GLU A 56 8.68 -16.40 8.33
N GLU A 57 7.74 -16.95 7.56
CA GLU A 57 6.76 -16.16 6.81
C GLU A 57 5.77 -15.43 7.72
N GLU A 58 5.33 -16.08 8.80
CA GLU A 58 4.37 -15.51 9.74
C GLU A 58 5.05 -14.47 10.63
N LYS A 59 6.33 -14.65 10.98
CA LYS A 59 7.14 -13.64 11.69
C LYS A 59 7.24 -12.34 10.90
N ILE A 60 7.56 -12.42 9.59
CA ILE A 60 7.65 -11.24 8.73
C ILE A 60 6.31 -10.51 8.68
N GLN A 61 5.19 -11.23 8.56
CA GLN A 61 3.86 -10.62 8.56
C GLN A 61 3.52 -9.94 9.88
N TRP A 62 3.92 -10.57 10.98
CA TRP A 62 3.68 -10.07 12.32
C TRP A 62 4.51 -8.81 12.61
N ASP A 63 5.79 -8.81 12.21
CA ASP A 63 6.65 -7.61 12.28
C ASP A 63 6.12 -6.47 11.39
N LEU A 64 5.62 -6.77 10.18
CA LEU A 64 5.00 -5.78 9.29
C LEU A 64 3.70 -5.20 9.85
N ALA A 65 2.92 -6.01 10.58
CA ALA A 65 1.68 -5.55 11.21
C ALA A 65 1.92 -4.67 12.45
N ASN A 66 3.01 -4.97 13.18
CA ASN A 66 3.36 -4.34 14.45
C ASN A 66 4.44 -3.24 14.33
N GLN A 67 4.66 -2.71 13.13
CA GLN A 67 5.60 -1.61 12.95
C GLN A 67 5.19 -0.39 13.79
N PRO A 68 6.15 0.30 14.45
CA PRO A 68 5.91 1.45 15.32
C PRO A 68 5.58 2.74 14.52
N TYR A 69 4.71 2.64 13.51
CA TYR A 69 4.24 3.76 12.72
C TYR A 69 3.00 4.38 13.34
N LYS A 70 2.97 5.71 13.38
CA LYS A 70 1.81 6.45 13.84
C LYS A 70 0.72 6.37 12.75
N LYS A 71 -0.33 5.57 12.98
CA LYS A 71 -1.49 5.43 12.08
C LYS A 71 -2.37 6.69 12.14
N VAL A 72 -1.93 7.81 11.56
CA VAL A 72 -2.63 9.13 11.61
C VAL A 72 -3.24 9.52 10.26
N LEU A 73 -3.34 8.58 9.31
CA LEU A 73 -3.86 8.92 8.00
C LEU A 73 -5.39 8.89 8.03
N ASP A 74 -5.98 10.08 8.06
CA ASP A 74 -7.43 10.26 7.98
C ASP A 74 -7.98 9.86 6.60
N GLN A 75 -9.26 9.51 6.54
CA GLN A 75 -9.92 9.01 5.33
C GLN A 75 -9.81 9.99 4.15
N ARG A 76 -9.82 11.30 4.43
CA ARG A 76 -9.67 12.35 3.41
C ARG A 76 -8.29 12.32 2.72
N HIS A 77 -7.24 11.99 3.47
CA HIS A 77 -5.89 11.86 2.91
C HIS A 77 -5.80 10.64 1.99
N LEU A 78 -6.40 9.52 2.41
CA LEU A 78 -6.47 8.30 1.60
C LEU A 78 -7.20 8.53 0.28
N THR A 79 -8.32 9.25 0.30
CA THR A 79 -9.06 9.59 -0.93
C THR A 79 -8.27 10.53 -1.84
N MET A 80 -7.51 11.48 -1.28
CA MET A 80 -6.64 12.36 -2.08
C MET A 80 -5.52 11.58 -2.77
N ILE A 81 -4.93 10.60 -2.09
CA ILE A 81 -3.92 9.71 -2.68
C ILE A 81 -4.53 8.88 -3.81
N ALA A 82 -5.72 8.33 -3.60
CA ALA A 82 -6.40 7.53 -4.62
C ALA A 82 -6.74 8.35 -5.88
N ILE A 83 -7.25 9.56 -5.72
CA ILE A 83 -7.58 10.46 -6.84
C ILE A 83 -6.29 10.92 -7.54
N GLY A 84 -5.29 11.35 -6.77
CA GLY A 84 -4.02 11.83 -7.32
C GLY A 84 -3.21 10.76 -8.05
N GLY A 85 -3.31 9.49 -7.62
CA GLY A 85 -2.63 8.38 -8.29
C GLY A 85 -3.33 7.86 -9.54
N THR A 86 -4.63 8.13 -9.72
CA THR A 86 -5.42 7.61 -10.84
C THR A 86 -5.63 8.63 -11.97
N LEU A 87 -5.64 9.93 -11.65
CA LEU A 87 -5.74 11.00 -12.64
C LEU A 87 -4.35 11.43 -13.10
N GLY A 88 -3.92 10.91 -14.26
CA GLY A 88 -2.59 11.15 -14.82
C GLY A 88 -2.56 11.89 -16.17
N THR A 89 -1.35 12.05 -16.70
CA THR A 89 -1.06 12.69 -18.00
C THR A 89 -1.75 11.98 -19.17
N GLY A 90 -1.97 10.66 -19.09
CA GLY A 90 -2.69 9.89 -20.11
C GLY A 90 -4.13 10.38 -20.34
N LEU A 91 -4.79 10.88 -19.28
CA LEU A 91 -6.08 11.53 -19.39
C LEU A 91 -5.95 12.87 -20.12
N PHE A 92 -5.00 13.74 -19.72
CA PHE A 92 -4.90 15.09 -20.29
C PHE A 92 -4.37 15.13 -21.73
N ILE A 93 -3.41 14.26 -22.07
CA ILE A 93 -2.73 14.26 -23.37
C ILE A 93 -3.48 13.36 -24.37
N GLY A 94 -3.98 12.20 -23.92
CA GLY A 94 -4.62 11.22 -24.80
C GLY A 94 -6.11 11.46 -25.07
N LEU A 95 -6.82 12.16 -24.17
CA LEU A 95 -8.26 12.43 -24.36
C LEU A 95 -8.54 13.32 -25.58
N GLY A 96 -7.67 14.29 -25.88
CA GLY A 96 -7.89 15.23 -26.98
C GLY A 96 -7.96 14.52 -28.34
N GLU A 97 -7.00 13.65 -28.62
CA GLU A 97 -6.96 12.85 -29.85
C GLU A 97 -8.11 11.83 -29.90
N SER A 98 -8.44 11.23 -28.76
CA SER A 98 -9.54 10.26 -28.67
C SER A 98 -10.91 10.93 -28.90
N LEU A 99 -11.08 12.18 -28.44
CA LEU A 99 -12.30 12.96 -28.67
C LEU A 99 -12.44 13.42 -30.12
N ALA A 100 -11.33 13.75 -30.79
CA ALA A 100 -11.32 14.09 -32.21
C ALA A 100 -11.82 12.93 -33.09
N SER A 101 -11.64 11.68 -32.63
CA SER A 101 -12.16 10.47 -33.30
C SER A 101 -13.66 10.23 -33.09
N GLY A 102 -14.32 11.06 -32.28
CA GLY A 102 -15.76 11.03 -32.03
C GLY A 102 -16.13 10.76 -30.55
N PRO A 103 -17.20 11.38 -30.02
CA PRO A 103 -17.55 11.26 -28.60
C PRO A 103 -18.12 9.88 -28.22
N ALA A 104 -18.73 9.17 -29.18
CA ALA A 104 -19.34 7.87 -28.92
C ALA A 104 -18.31 6.75 -28.70
N SER A 105 -17.22 6.75 -29.48
CA SER A 105 -16.13 5.78 -29.37
C SER A 105 -15.32 5.98 -28.08
N LEU A 106 -15.14 7.24 -27.65
CA LEU A 106 -14.53 7.57 -26.36
C LEU A 106 -15.35 6.96 -25.20
N LEU A 107 -16.67 7.20 -25.17
CA LEU A 107 -17.53 6.76 -24.08
C LEU A 107 -17.61 5.23 -23.99
N ILE A 108 -17.77 4.54 -25.14
CA ILE A 108 -17.81 3.08 -25.15
C ILE A 108 -16.48 2.46 -24.69
N GLY A 109 -15.35 3.07 -25.07
CA GLY A 109 -14.01 2.63 -24.65
C GLY A 109 -13.80 2.79 -23.15
N PHE A 110 -14.16 3.96 -22.60
CA PHE A 110 -14.07 4.21 -21.15
C PHE A 110 -14.97 3.28 -20.34
N LEU A 111 -16.19 3.00 -20.81
CA LEU A 111 -17.10 2.07 -20.14
C LEU A 111 -16.56 0.64 -20.14
N LEU A 112 -16.05 0.17 -21.28
CA LEU A 112 -15.54 -1.20 -21.41
C LEU A 112 -14.30 -1.43 -20.54
N VAL A 113 -13.31 -0.54 -20.66
CA VAL A 113 -12.08 -0.64 -19.86
C VAL A 113 -12.39 -0.39 -18.39
N GLY A 114 -13.21 0.62 -18.08
CA GLY A 114 -13.64 0.93 -16.73
C GLY A 114 -14.35 -0.24 -16.05
N ALA A 115 -15.29 -0.92 -16.74
CA ALA A 115 -15.96 -2.09 -16.20
C ALA A 115 -15.01 -3.25 -15.90
N SER A 116 -14.03 -3.50 -16.78
CA SER A 116 -13.01 -4.53 -16.55
C SER A 116 -12.13 -4.22 -15.33
N MET A 117 -11.70 -2.96 -15.19
CA MET A 117 -10.90 -2.51 -14.05
C MET A 117 -11.68 -2.55 -12.74
N LEU A 118 -12.96 -2.16 -12.75
CA LEU A 118 -13.82 -2.23 -11.56
C LEU A 118 -13.92 -3.65 -11.01
N CYS A 119 -14.06 -4.66 -11.89
CA CYS A 119 -14.08 -6.05 -11.47
C CYS A 119 -12.76 -6.47 -10.80
N VAL A 120 -11.62 -6.11 -11.39
CA VAL A 120 -10.29 -6.43 -10.84
C VAL A 120 -10.06 -5.74 -9.49
N VAL A 121 -10.38 -4.46 -9.38
CA VAL A 121 -10.20 -3.68 -8.14
C VAL A 121 -11.12 -4.21 -7.04
N GLN A 122 -12.35 -4.60 -7.36
CA GLN A 122 -13.28 -5.17 -6.37
C GLN A 122 -12.77 -6.51 -5.83
N CYS A 123 -12.30 -7.41 -6.69
CA CYS A 123 -11.68 -8.67 -6.24
C CYS A 123 -10.40 -8.41 -5.41
N GLY A 124 -9.59 -7.43 -5.81
CA GLY A 124 -8.41 -7.03 -5.04
C GLY A 124 -8.76 -6.44 -3.67
N ALA A 125 -9.82 -5.64 -3.60
CA ALA A 125 -10.29 -5.02 -2.37
C ALA A 125 -10.79 -6.05 -1.35
N GLU A 126 -11.56 -7.06 -1.78
CA GLU A 126 -11.98 -8.17 -0.91
C GLU A 126 -10.77 -8.92 -0.33
N LEU A 127 -9.73 -9.13 -1.16
CA LEU A 127 -8.49 -9.76 -0.73
C LEU A 127 -7.74 -8.94 0.32
N SER A 128 -7.65 -7.62 0.11
CA SER A 128 -6.98 -6.70 1.05
C SER A 128 -7.76 -6.49 2.35
N CYS A 129 -9.10 -6.56 2.33
CA CYS A 129 -9.92 -6.51 3.54
C CYS A 129 -9.79 -7.80 4.38
N GLN A 130 -9.68 -8.96 3.74
CA GLN A 130 -9.53 -10.24 4.43
C GLN A 130 -8.11 -10.43 5.01
N TYR A 131 -7.09 -9.94 4.30
CA TYR A 131 -5.69 -10.05 4.70
C TYR A 131 -5.03 -8.67 4.72
N PRO A 132 -5.20 -7.89 5.80
CA PRO A 132 -4.63 -6.55 5.93
C PRO A 132 -3.13 -6.62 6.23
N VAL A 133 -2.34 -7.00 5.22
CA VAL A 133 -0.88 -7.01 5.27
C VAL A 133 -0.32 -5.72 4.68
N SER A 134 0.66 -5.11 5.34
CA SER A 134 1.41 -3.98 4.78
C SER A 134 2.30 -4.48 3.64
N GLY A 135 1.77 -4.47 2.41
CA GLY A 135 2.48 -4.95 1.23
C GLY A 135 1.76 -4.64 -0.08
N SER A 136 2.46 -4.83 -1.20
CA SER A 136 1.89 -4.71 -2.56
C SER A 136 1.09 -5.98 -2.93
N TYR A 137 0.28 -5.93 -3.98
CA TYR A 137 -0.40 -7.11 -4.56
C TYR A 137 0.55 -8.23 -4.96
N ALA A 138 1.83 -7.94 -5.17
CA ALA A 138 2.86 -8.98 -5.32
C ALA A 138 2.96 -9.90 -4.09
N LEU A 139 2.74 -9.38 -2.88
CA LEU A 139 2.73 -10.16 -1.63
C LEU A 139 1.48 -11.06 -1.53
N HIS A 140 0.34 -10.58 -2.04
CA HIS A 140 -0.85 -11.42 -2.17
C HIS A 140 -0.61 -12.55 -3.18
N ALA A 141 0.03 -12.26 -4.32
CA ALA A 141 0.36 -13.28 -5.31
C ALA A 141 1.39 -14.31 -4.80
N SER A 142 2.42 -13.90 -4.06
CA SER A 142 3.39 -14.83 -3.47
C SER A 142 2.77 -15.75 -2.43
N ARG A 143 1.70 -15.31 -1.75
CA ARG A 143 1.00 -16.10 -0.72
C ARG A 143 0.01 -17.11 -1.31
N PHE A 144 -0.72 -16.76 -2.38
CA PHE A 144 -1.77 -17.62 -2.93
C PHE A 144 -1.34 -18.47 -4.13
N ILE A 145 -0.30 -18.06 -4.85
CA ILE A 145 0.16 -18.77 -6.06
C ILE A 145 1.48 -19.45 -5.77
N ASP A 146 2.56 -18.68 -5.77
CA ASP A 146 3.92 -19.16 -5.52
C ASP A 146 4.87 -17.96 -5.34
N PRO A 147 5.92 -18.06 -4.50
CA PRO A 147 6.92 -17.02 -4.33
C PRO A 147 7.58 -16.56 -5.65
N SER A 148 7.76 -17.45 -6.63
CA SER A 148 8.34 -17.11 -7.94
C SER A 148 7.45 -16.19 -8.77
N VAL A 149 6.13 -16.38 -8.70
CA VAL A 149 5.14 -15.54 -9.38
C VAL A 149 5.09 -14.16 -8.74
N GLY A 150 5.16 -14.11 -7.40
CA GLY A 150 5.30 -12.84 -6.67
C GLY A 150 6.53 -12.05 -7.09
N PHE A 151 7.68 -12.72 -7.25
CA PHE A 151 8.91 -12.10 -7.77
C PHE A 151 8.73 -11.58 -9.21
N SER A 152 8.13 -12.38 -10.09
CA SER A 152 7.90 -11.99 -11.49
C SER A 152 6.99 -10.76 -11.61
N ILE A 153 5.90 -10.71 -10.84
CA ILE A 153 5.00 -9.54 -10.76
C ILE A 153 5.76 -8.32 -10.22
N GLY A 154 6.62 -8.50 -9.22
CA GLY A 154 7.46 -7.43 -8.67
C GLY A 154 8.39 -6.81 -9.72
N ILE A 155 9.05 -7.64 -10.53
CA ILE A 155 9.91 -7.17 -11.62
C ILE A 155 9.10 -6.53 -12.74
N ASN A 156 7.95 -7.10 -13.11
CA ASN A 156 7.06 -6.51 -14.11
C ASN A 156 6.58 -5.11 -13.68
N TYR A 157 6.22 -4.97 -12.41
CA TYR A 157 5.80 -3.70 -11.84
C TYR A 157 6.94 -2.67 -11.83
N LEU A 158 8.14 -3.08 -11.45
CA LEU A 158 9.33 -2.21 -11.49
C LEU A 158 9.60 -1.69 -12.92
N LEU A 159 9.55 -2.58 -13.91
CA LEU A 159 9.74 -2.22 -15.32
C LEU A 159 8.67 -1.26 -15.83
N MET A 160 7.41 -1.48 -15.44
CA MET A 160 6.31 -0.58 -15.76
C MET A 160 6.58 0.84 -15.25
N TRP A 161 6.98 0.99 -13.99
CA TRP A 161 7.32 2.32 -13.44
C TRP A 161 8.51 2.96 -14.13
N LEU A 162 9.55 2.18 -14.43
CA LEU A 162 10.74 2.68 -15.13
C LEU A 162 10.37 3.27 -16.50
N ILE A 163 9.41 2.68 -17.21
CA ILE A 163 8.93 3.17 -18.51
C ILE A 163 7.93 4.33 -18.36
N SER A 164 7.09 4.29 -17.31
CA SER A 164 6.07 5.32 -17.08
C SER A 164 6.67 6.68 -16.74
N TYR A 165 7.69 6.74 -15.88
CA TYR A 165 8.28 8.02 -15.44
C TYR A 165 8.84 8.90 -16.59
N PRO A 166 9.63 8.37 -17.55
CA PRO A 166 10.03 9.14 -18.73
C PRO A 166 8.84 9.63 -19.56
N SER A 167 7.79 8.82 -19.70
CA SER A 167 6.60 9.22 -20.48
C SER A 167 5.87 10.40 -19.83
N GLU A 168 5.82 10.46 -18.50
CA GLU A 168 5.28 11.60 -17.76
C GLU A 168 6.16 12.85 -17.91
N LEU A 169 7.49 12.72 -17.91
CA LEU A 169 8.41 13.83 -18.16
C LEU A 169 8.26 14.42 -19.57
N VAL A 170 8.09 13.57 -20.58
CA VAL A 170 7.78 14.01 -21.95
C VAL A 170 6.44 14.74 -21.98
N GLY A 171 5.43 14.20 -21.30
CA GLY A 171 4.13 14.88 -21.14
C GLY A 171 4.26 16.28 -20.54
N CYS A 172 5.01 16.43 -19.45
CA CYS A 172 5.30 17.73 -18.84
C CYS A 172 6.01 18.70 -19.81
N SER A 173 6.97 18.21 -20.60
CA SER A 173 7.69 19.04 -21.58
C SER A 173 6.77 19.56 -22.70
N LEU A 174 5.81 18.74 -23.14
CA LEU A 174 4.80 19.12 -24.12
C LEU A 174 3.86 20.20 -23.57
N THR A 175 3.46 20.09 -22.30
CA THR A 175 2.62 21.10 -21.65
C THR A 175 3.33 22.45 -21.48
N ILE A 176 4.65 22.48 -21.25
CA ILE A 176 5.42 23.72 -21.11
C ILE A 176 5.66 24.41 -22.47
N SER A 177 5.76 23.63 -23.54
CA SER A 177 6.07 24.14 -24.88
C SER A 177 4.87 24.74 -25.61
N TYR A 178 3.66 24.49 -25.10
CA TYR A 178 2.39 24.98 -25.64
C TYR A 178 1.97 26.28 -24.94
#